data_AF-A0A353DGK4-F1
#
_entry.id   AF-A0A353DGK4-F1
#
_cell.length_a   1.000
_cell.length_b   1.000
_cell.length_c   1.000
_cell.angle_alpha   90.00
_cell.angle_beta   90.00
_cell.angle_gamma   90.00
#
_symmetry.space_group_name_H-M   'P 1'
#
loop_
_entity.id
_entity.type
_entity.pdbx_description
1 polymer ?
#
loop_
_entity_poly.entity_id
_entity_poly.type
_entity_poly.pdbx_seq_one_letter_code
_entity_poly.pdbx_strand_id
1 'polypeptide(L)' 'MIGLEEGDIRWELVLASGSPRRRDLLREAGLSFQINSPDVEELEPGAEPPRQLCLSNAELKANAVARQDPFST' A
#
# COMPACT_ATOMS: atom_id res chain seq x y z
N MET A 1 -0.96 -14.82 -12.41
CA MET A 1 -1.26 -13.57 -11.68
C MET A 1 -2.52 -13.84 -10.88
N ILE A 2 -2.49 -13.64 -9.58
CA ILE A 2 -3.59 -13.85 -8.65
C ILE A 2 -4.37 -12.53 -8.63
N GLY A 3 -5.56 -12.57 -9.23
CA GLY A 3 -6.57 -11.53 -9.06
C GLY A 3 -7.30 -11.72 -7.73
N LEU A 4 -7.86 -10.65 -7.19
CA LEU A 4 -8.71 -10.69 -6.00
C LEU A 4 -10.16 -10.70 -6.47
N GLU A 5 -10.68 -11.87 -6.84
CA GLU A 5 -12.06 -12.02 -7.36
C GLU A 5 -12.85 -12.99 -6.49
N GLU A 6 -14.09 -12.63 -6.15
CA GLU A 6 -15.05 -13.50 -5.44
C GLU A 6 -16.45 -13.32 -6.06
N GLY A 7 -16.93 -14.32 -6.80
CA GLY A 7 -18.16 -14.19 -7.61
C GLY A 7 -17.99 -13.14 -8.70
N ASP A 8 -18.93 -12.18 -8.77
CA ASP A 8 -18.86 -11.02 -9.69
C ASP A 8 -18.08 -9.84 -9.10
N ILE A 9 -17.59 -9.94 -7.86
CA ILE A 9 -16.84 -8.87 -7.18
C ILE A 9 -15.37 -8.95 -7.59
N ARG A 10 -14.85 -7.82 -8.08
CA ARG A 10 -13.43 -7.63 -8.34
C ARG A 10 -12.87 -6.62 -7.35
N TRP A 11 -11.87 -7.05 -6.59
CA TRP A 11 -11.13 -6.16 -5.71
C TRP A 11 -9.85 -5.72 -6.39
N GLU A 12 -9.53 -4.45 -6.25
CA GLU A 12 -8.27 -3.93 -6.70
C GLU A 12 -7.29 -3.80 -5.54
N LEU A 13 -6.08 -4.33 -5.72
CA LEU A 13 -4.99 -4.15 -4.77
C LEU A 13 -4.16 -2.93 -5.17
N VAL A 14 -3.93 -2.01 -4.23
CA VAL A 14 -3.07 -0.84 -4.47
C VAL A 14 -1.82 -0.90 -3.58
N LEU A 15 -0.65 -0.78 -4.20
CA LEU A 15 0.63 -0.61 -3.50
C LEU A 15 0.87 0.87 -3.19
N ALA A 16 0.68 1.25 -1.93
CA ALA A 16 0.93 2.58 -1.37
C ALA A 16 2.42 2.95 -1.22
N SER A 17 3.27 2.63 -2.21
CA SER A 17 4.72 2.79 -2.10
C SER A 17 5.43 2.86 -3.44
N GLY A 18 6.27 3.89 -3.62
CA GLY A 18 7.18 4.03 -4.76
C GLY A 18 8.42 3.12 -4.77
N SER A 19 8.65 2.32 -3.72
CA SER A 19 9.83 1.45 -3.61
C SER A 19 9.86 0.35 -4.68
N PRO A 20 10.89 0.28 -5.55
CA PRO A 20 11.05 -0.78 -6.55
C PRO A 20 11.01 -2.18 -5.93
N ARG A 21 11.70 -2.39 -4.79
CA ARG A 21 11.76 -3.68 -4.11
C ARG A 21 10.39 -4.21 -3.67
N ARG A 22 9.47 -3.34 -3.21
CA ARG A 22 8.13 -3.79 -2.75
C ARG A 22 7.26 -4.22 -3.93
N ARG A 23 7.39 -3.52 -5.06
CA ARG A 23 6.75 -3.90 -6.33
C ARG A 23 7.25 -5.27 -6.80
N ASP A 24 8.55 -5.52 -6.73
CA ASP A 24 9.12 -6.80 -7.16
C ASP A 24 8.63 -7.94 -6.26
N LEU A 25 8.58 -7.75 -4.94
CA LEU A 25 8.01 -8.73 -3.99
C LEU A 25 6.54 -9.08 -4.30
N LEU A 26 5.70 -8.08 -4.57
CA LEU A 26 4.28 -8.34 -4.90
C LEU A 26 4.14 -9.04 -6.26
N ARG A 27 5.01 -8.73 -7.23
CA ARG A 27 5.05 -9.42 -8.53
C ARG A 27 5.50 -10.86 -8.40
N GLU A 28 6.51 -11.13 -7.58
CA GLU A 28 7.00 -12.48 -7.27
C GLU A 28 5.94 -13.32 -6.55
N ALA A 29 5.16 -12.69 -5.66
CA ALA A 29 3.96 -13.30 -5.07
C ALA A 29 2.82 -13.53 -6.08
N GLY A 30 2.98 -13.03 -7.31
CA GLY A 30 2.05 -13.21 -8.41
C GLY A 30 0.82 -12.32 -8.35
N LEU A 31 0.74 -11.32 -7.47
CA LEU A 31 -0.46 -10.50 -7.28
C LEU A 31 -0.65 -9.49 -8.44
N SER A 32 -1.90 -9.25 -8.84
CA SER A 32 -2.26 -8.09 -9.65
C SER A 32 -2.46 -6.87 -8.74
N PHE A 33 -1.80 -5.75 -9.03
CA PHE A 33 -1.94 -4.52 -8.25
C PHE A 33 -1.64 -3.27 -9.06
N GLN A 34 -2.21 -2.15 -8.62
CA GLN A 34 -1.85 -0.81 -9.06
C GLN A 34 -0.82 -0.17 -8.11
N ILE A 35 -0.14 0.88 -8.57
CA ILE A 35 0.82 1.63 -7.75
C ILE A 35 0.30 3.05 -7.61
N ASN A 36 0.05 3.46 -6.37
CA ASN A 36 -0.20 4.85 -6.02
C ASN A 36 0.73 5.19 -4.85
N SER A 37 1.62 6.18 -5.01
CA SER A 37 2.56 6.55 -3.95
C SER A 37 2.37 8.02 -3.62
N PRO A 38 1.40 8.36 -2.76
CA PRO A 38 1.20 9.74 -2.32
C PRO A 38 2.44 10.20 -1.56
N ASP A 39 2.73 11.50 -1.70
CA ASP A 39 3.76 12.13 -0.91
C ASP A 39 3.24 12.29 0.53
N VAL A 40 3.74 11.45 1.43
CA VAL A 40 3.33 11.40 2.83
C VAL A 40 4.58 11.53 3.66
N GLU A 41 4.61 12.57 4.48
CA GLU A 41 5.68 12.80 5.43
C GLU A 41 5.73 11.65 6.45
N GLU A 42 6.89 11.01 6.55
CA GLU A 42 7.13 9.96 7.53
C GLU A 42 7.39 10.58 8.91
N LEU A 43 6.97 9.88 9.96
CA LEU A 43 7.32 10.26 11.32
C LEU A 43 8.83 10.19 11.52
N GLU A 44 9.35 11.18 12.24
CA GLU A 44 10.78 11.31 12.53
C GLU A 44 11.31 10.15 13.39
N PRO A 45 12.57 9.73 13.20
CA PRO A 45 13.20 8.75 14.06
C PRO A 45 13.14 9.17 15.54
N GLY A 46 12.63 8.29 16.39
CA GLY A 46 12.49 8.54 17.83
C GLY A 46 11.16 9.17 18.25
N ALA A 47 10.27 9.52 17.30
CA ALA A 47 8.89 9.89 17.62
C ALA A 47 8.13 8.75 18.31
N GLU A 48 8.46 7.50 17.92
CA GLU A 48 7.86 6.28 18.46
C GLU A 48 8.90 5.15 18.54
N PRO A 49 8.66 4.08 19.34
CA PRO A 49 9.47 2.88 19.31
C PRO A 49 9.57 2.30 17.88
N PRO A 50 10.70 1.71 17.45
CA PRO A 50 10.93 1.35 16.05
C PRO A 50 9.82 0.51 15.39
N ARG A 51 9.25 -0.43 16.15
CA ARG A 51 8.12 -1.25 15.66
C ARG A 51 6.88 -0.41 15.40
N GLN A 52 6.55 0.49 16.31
CA GLN A 52 5.38 1.35 16.23
C GLN A 52 5.56 2.39 15.12
N LEU A 53 6.74 3.01 15.03
CA LEU A 53 7.10 3.94 13.96
C LEU A 53 6.86 3.35 12.57
N CYS A 54 7.32 2.11 12.34
CA CYS A 54 7.11 1.41 11.08
C CYS A 54 5.62 1.18 10.76
N LEU A 55 4.82 0.82 11.77
CA LEU A 55 3.38 0.60 11.60
C LEU A 55 2.66 1.92 11.30
N SER A 56 2.93 2.96 12.08
CA SER A 56 2.34 4.29 11.91
C SER A 56 2.65 4.86 10.52
N ASN A 57 3.90 4.76 10.05
CA ASN A 57 4.27 5.21 8.69
C ASN A 57 3.59 4.36 7.59
N ALA A 58 3.40 3.06 7.81
CA ALA A 58 2.68 2.21 6.87
C ALA A 58 1.19 2.58 6.79
N GLU A 59 0.55 2.80 7.94
CA GLU A 59 -0.84 3.24 8.03
C GLU A 59 -1.05 4.62 7.41
N LEU A 60 -0.14 5.58 7.66
CA LEU A 60 -0.19 6.91 7.05
C LEU A 60 -0.21 6.83 5.52
N LYS A 61 0.65 6.01 4.93
CA LYS A 61 0.71 5.82 3.47
C LYS A 61 -0.55 5.16 2.92
N ALA A 62 -1.03 4.09 3.56
CA ALA A 62 -2.24 3.40 3.14
C ALA A 62 -3.48 4.31 3.21
N ASN A 63 -3.62 5.06 4.30
CA ASN A 63 -4.72 5.99 4.51
C ASN A 63 -4.69 7.16 3.52
N ALA A 64 -3.50 7.66 3.16
CA ALA A 64 -3.38 8.71 2.16
C ALA A 64 -3.90 8.27 0.79
N VAL A 65 -3.58 7.03 0.37
CA VAL A 65 -4.15 6.44 -0.86
C VAL A 65 -5.66 6.28 -0.74
N ALA A 66 -6.16 5.69 0.36
CA ALA A 66 -7.59 5.46 0.55
C ALA A 66 -8.43 6.75 0.56
N ARG A 67 -7.85 7.89 0.97
CA ARG A 67 -8.51 9.19 0.89
C ARG A 67 -8.55 9.78 -0.52
N GLN A 68 -7.54 9.49 -1.34
CA GLN A 68 -7.48 9.95 -2.73
C GLN A 68 -8.35 9.09 -3.65
N ASP A 69 -8.44 7.80 -3.35
CA ASP A 69 -9.18 6.82 -4.13
C ASP A 69 -10.00 5.88 -3.21
N PRO A 70 -11.13 6.37 -2.67
CA PRO A 70 -11.96 5.59 -1.75
C PRO A 70 -12.74 4.45 -2.42
N PHE A 71 -12.76 4.38 -3.76
CA PHE A 71 -13.61 3.46 -4.53
C PHE A 71 -12.92 3.01 -5.83
N SER A 72 -11.65 2.61 -5.76
CA SER A 72 -10.97 1.97 -6.90
C SER A 72 -11.95 1.00 -7.59
N THR A 73 -12.19 1.28 -8.88
CA THR A 73 -13.47 1.05 -9.60
C THR A 73 -13.86 -0.41 -9.76
#